data_AF-A0A1G6MME1-F1
#
_entry.id   AF-A0A1G6MME1-F1
#
_cell.length_a   1.000
_cell.length_b   1.000
_cell.length_c   1.000
_cell.angle_alpha   90.00
_cell.angle_beta   90.00
_cell.angle_gamma   90.00
#
_symmetry.space_group_name_H-M   'P 1'
#
loop_
_entity.id
_entity.type
_entity.pdbx_description
1 polymer ?
#
loop_
_entity_poly.entity_id
_entity_poly.type
_entity_poly.pdbx_seq_one_letter_code
_entity_poly.pdbx_strand_id
1 'polypeptide(L)' 'MAQACHLSKNYISAIERGVNKCTAQTLIAYAEKLDMSLDELIGRENTGNIIPELRRILSSMELEQQKKILQIIRLISQ' A
#
# COMPACT_ATOMS: atom_id res chain seq x y z
N MET A 1 1.65 18.33 7.22
CA MET A 1 0.92 17.89 6.02
C MET A 1 0.68 19.02 5.01
N ALA A 2 0.03 20.12 5.40
CA ALA A 2 -0.18 21.29 4.52
C ALA A 2 1.06 21.78 3.75
N GLN A 3 2.21 21.93 4.41
CA GLN A 3 3.46 22.32 3.74
C GLN A 3 4.02 21.24 2.81
N ALA A 4 3.89 19.96 3.18
CA ALA A 4 4.40 18.84 2.39
C ALA A 4 3.61 18.63 1.09
N CYS A 5 2.31 18.92 1.11
CA CYS A 5 1.44 18.80 -0.05
C CYS A 5 1.25 20.12 -0.80
N HIS A 6 1.88 21.23 -0.37
CA HIS A 6 1.64 22.58 -0.88
C HIS A 6 0.15 23.01 -0.86
N LEU A 7 -0.58 22.61 0.19
CA LEU A 7 -2.01 22.88 0.35
C LEU A 7 -2.28 23.76 1.56
N SER A 8 -3.42 24.45 1.57
CA SER A 8 -3.85 25.21 2.74
C SER A 8 -4.21 24.28 3.90
N LYS A 9 -3.99 24.74 5.14
CA LYS A 9 -4.38 23.99 6.35
C LYS A 9 -5.87 23.65 6.37
N ASN A 10 -6.70 24.56 5.88
CA ASN A 10 -8.15 24.37 5.81
C ASN A 10 -8.53 23.26 4.83
N TYR A 11 -7.85 23.20 3.68
CA TYR A 11 -8.11 22.17 2.68
C TYR A 11 -7.68 20.78 3.17
N ILE A 12 -6.50 20.69 3.80
CA ILE A 12 -6.05 19.47 4.50
C ILE A 12 -7.06 19.02 5.55
N SER A 13 -7.51 19.93 6.41
CA SER A 13 -8.51 19.63 7.43
C SER A 13 -9.86 19.18 6.84
N ALA A 14 -10.23 19.66 5.66
CA ALA A 14 -11.42 19.19 4.95
C ALA A 14 -11.24 17.78 4.38
N ILE A 15 -10.04 17.44 3.88
CA ILE A 15 -9.69 16.10 3.41
C ILE A 15 -9.72 15.09 4.56
N GLU A 16 -9.06 15.40 5.68
CA GLU A 16 -8.95 14.49 6.83
C GLU A 16 -10.30 14.22 7.50
N ARG A 17 -11.25 15.16 7.41
CA ARG A 17 -12.64 14.97 7.85
C ARG A 17 -13.54 14.28 6.82
N GLY A 18 -13.02 13.92 5.66
CA GLY A 18 -13.77 13.31 4.56
C GLY A 18 -14.75 14.24 3.85
N VAL A 19 -14.67 15.55 4.11
CA VAL A 19 -15.56 16.57 3.51
C VAL A 19 -15.18 16.84 2.06
N ASN A 20 -13.87 16.83 1.75
CA ASN A 20 -13.34 17.04 0.40
C ASN A 20 -12.55 15.83 -0.07
N LYS A 21 -12.77 15.44 -1.34
CA LYS A 21 -11.85 14.54 -2.04
C LYS A 21 -10.58 15.29 -2.43
N CYS A 22 -9.45 14.60 -2.42
CA CYS A 22 -8.16 15.12 -2.87
C CYS A 22 -7.79 14.54 -4.25
N THR A 23 -6.79 15.13 -4.89
CA THR A 23 -6.22 14.58 -6.13
C THR A 23 -5.27 13.42 -5.82
N ALA A 24 -4.99 12.59 -6.83
CA ALA A 24 -4.01 11.51 -6.69
C ALA A 24 -2.62 12.01 -6.27
N GLN A 25 -2.18 13.16 -6.79
CA GLN A 25 -0.91 13.78 -6.41
C GLN A 25 -0.86 14.17 -4.93
N THR A 26 -1.94 14.72 -4.39
CA THR A 26 -2.04 15.01 -2.95
C THR A 26 -1.95 13.72 -2.12
N LEU A 27 -2.60 12.66 -2.57
CA LEU A 27 -2.58 11.37 -1.89
C LEU A 27 -1.18 10.73 -1.88
N ILE A 28 -0.45 10.82 -3.00
CA ILE A 28 0.95 10.38 -3.10
C ILE A 28 1.84 11.17 -2.14
N ALA A 29 1.73 12.50 -2.13
CA ALA A 29 2.50 13.35 -1.21
C ALA A 29 2.19 13.06 0.27
N TYR A 30 0.97 12.63 0.59
CA TYR A 30 0.61 12.14 1.92
C TYR A 30 1.36 10.85 2.28
N ALA A 31 1.33 9.87 1.39
CA ALA A 31 1.97 8.57 1.57
C ALA A 31 3.49 8.73 1.76
N GLU A 32 4.13 9.51 0.89
CA GLU A 32 5.56 9.84 0.99
C GLU A 32 5.89 10.56 2.30
N LYS A 33 5.06 11.52 2.73
CA LYS A 33 5.33 12.28 3.96
C LYS A 33 5.19 11.45 5.23
N LEU A 34 4.31 10.45 5.20
CA LEU A 34 4.07 9.54 6.31
C LEU A 34 4.96 8.29 6.27
N ASP A 35 5.77 8.14 5.23
CA ASP A 35 6.58 6.94 4.98
C ASP A 35 5.71 5.67 4.97
N MET A 36 4.57 5.75 4.28
CA MET A 36 3.59 4.67 4.15
C MET A 36 3.31 4.41 2.66
N SER A 37 2.91 3.18 2.33
CA SER A 37 2.36 2.88 1.02
C SER A 37 0.97 3.51 0.84
N LEU A 38 0.57 3.73 -0.42
CA LEU A 38 -0.78 4.23 -0.73
C LEU A 38 -1.87 3.29 -0.22
N ASP A 39 -1.65 1.97 -0.29
CA ASP A 39 -2.61 0.97 0.17
C ASP A 39 -2.81 1.06 1.69
N GLU A 40 -1.74 1.22 2.46
CA GLU A 40 -1.81 1.46 3.91
C GLU A 40 -2.53 2.78 4.23
N LEU A 41 -2.22 3.85 3.49
CA LEU A 41 -2.80 5.17 3.70
C LEU A 41 -4.32 5.18 3.49
N ILE A 42 -4.82 4.50 2.47
CA ILE A 42 -6.27 4.45 2.18
C ILE A 42 -7.00 3.36 2.98
N GLY A 43 -6.30 2.66 3.87
CA GLY A 43 -6.86 1.53 4.60
C GLY A 43 -7.30 0.40 3.66
N ARG A 44 -6.70 0.31 2.47
CA ARG A 44 -6.87 -0.87 1.63
C ARG A 44 -6.04 -1.94 2.31
N GLU A 45 -6.72 -2.72 3.13
CA GLU A 45 -6.17 -3.98 3.60
C GLU A 45 -5.57 -4.67 2.38
N ASN A 46 -4.36 -5.16 2.54
CA ASN A 46 -3.66 -5.85 1.49
C ASN A 46 -4.36 -7.22 1.37
N THR A 47 -5.58 -7.23 0.80
CA THR A 47 -6.55 -8.32 0.69
C THR A 47 -6.07 -9.43 -0.24
N GLY A 48 -4.76 -9.57 -0.40
CA GLY A 48 -4.22 -10.87 -0.78
C GLY A 48 -4.60 -11.83 0.33
N ASN A 49 -5.47 -12.79 0.01
CA ASN A 49 -5.79 -13.99 0.80
C ASN A 49 -4.55 -14.89 0.99
N ILE A 50 -3.41 -14.27 1.32
CA ILE A 50 -2.13 -14.89 1.58
C ILE A 50 -1.93 -14.76 3.07
N ILE A 51 -1.89 -15.89 3.76
CA ILE A 51 -1.65 -15.93 5.20
C ILE A 51 -0.34 -15.17 5.53
N PRO A 52 -0.30 -14.39 6.63
CA PRO A 52 0.85 -13.51 6.95
C PRO A 52 2.20 -14.24 6.99
N GLU A 53 2.20 -15.49 7.47
CA GLU A 53 3.39 -16.34 7.52
C GLU A 53 3.96 -16.63 6.12
N LEU A 54 3.10 -17.00 5.17
CA LEU A 54 3.50 -17.27 3.79
C LEU A 54 4.08 -16.01 3.13
N ARG A 55 3.46 -14.85 3.38
CA ARG A 55 3.99 -13.56 2.88
C ARG A 55 5.38 -13.29 3.43
N ARG A 56 5.59 -13.43 4.74
CA ARG A 56 6.90 -13.19 5.39
C ARG A 56 7.99 -14.09 4.80
N ILE A 57 7.69 -15.38 4.63
CA ILE A 57 8.62 -16.34 4.07
C ILE A 57 8.95 -15.98 2.61
N LEU A 58 7.95 -15.71 1.77
CA LEU A 58 8.16 -15.30 0.37
C LEU A 58 8.99 -14.02 0.26
N SER A 59 8.74 -13.01 1.10
CA SER A 59 9.49 -11.75 1.10
C SER A 59 10.96 -11.92 1.47
N SER A 60 11.33 -12.95 2.22
CA SER A 60 12.72 -13.26 2.61
C SER A 60 13.48 -14.16 1.62
N MET A 61 12.80 -14.72 0.62
CA MET A 61 13.39 -15.67 -0.34
C MET A 61 14.06 -14.97 -1.51
N GLU A 62 15.10 -15.60 -2.07
CA GLU A 62 15.69 -15.19 -3.34
C GLU A 62 14.71 -15.37 -4.50
N LEU A 63 14.85 -14.56 -5.56
CA LEU A 63 13.97 -14.60 -6.74
C LEU A 63 13.87 -15.99 -7.38
N GLU A 64 14.97 -16.73 -7.43
CA GLU A 64 14.99 -18.08 -7.99
C GLU A 64 14.19 -19.08 -7.14
N GLN A 65 14.17 -18.93 -5.81
CA GLN A 65 13.35 -19.75 -4.93
C GLN A 65 11.86 -19.41 -5.06
N GLN A 66 11.52 -18.12 -5.15
CA GLN A 66 10.14 -17.67 -5.37
C GLN A 66 9.57 -18.21 -6.69
N LYS A 67 10.37 -18.24 -7.77
CA LYS A 67 9.98 -18.83 -9.06
C LYS A 67 9.66 -20.33 -8.94
N LYS A 68 10.46 -21.08 -8.19
CA LYS A 68 10.22 -22.52 -7.94
C LYS A 68 8.92 -22.75 -7.17
N ILE A 69 8.67 -21.95 -6.13
CA ILE A 69 7.42 -22.02 -5.36
C ILE A 69 6.22 -21.73 -6.27
N LEU A 70 6.32 -20.72 -7.14
CA LEU A 70 5.25 -20.41 -8.10
C LEU A 70 4.94 -21.58 -9.03
N GLN A 71 5.96 -22.33 -9.48
CA GLN A 71 5.74 -23.54 -10.28
C GLN A 71 4.98 -24.61 -9.49
N ILE A 72 5.34 -24.83 -8.21
CA ILE A 72 4.66 -25.79 -7.34
C ILE A 72 3.19 -25.39 -7.12
N ILE A 73 2.92 -24.11 -6.82
CA ILE A 73 1.54 -23.61 -6.64
C ILE A 73 0.71 -23.86 -7.91
N ARG A 74 1.28 -23.65 -9.10
CA ARG A 74 0.60 -23.92 -10.37
C ARG A 74 0.26 -25.40 -10.58
N LEU A 75 1.08 -26.32 -10.07
CA LEU A 75 0.81 -27.75 -10.14
C LEU A 75 -0.34 -28.16 -9.20
N ILE A 76 -0.48 -27.49 -8.05
CA ILE A 76 -1.52 -27.79 -7.07
C ILE A 76 -2.88 -27.19 -7.47
N SER A 77 -2.85 -26.08 -8.23
CA SER A 77 -4.06 -25.37 -8.68
C SER A 77 -4.62 -25.87 -10.03
N GLN A 78 -4.06 -26.95 -10.58
CA GLN A 78 -4.60 -27.68 -11.74
C GLN A 78 -5.46 -28.85 -11.29
#